data_AF-A0A6M0RUH4-F1
#
_entry.id   AF-A0A6M0RUH4-F1
#
_cell.length_a   1.000
_cell.length_b   1.000
_cell.length_c   1.000
_cell.angle_alpha   90.00
_cell.angle_beta   90.00
_cell.angle_gamma   90.00
#
_symmetry.space_group_name_H-M   'P 1'
#
loop_
_entity.id
_entity.type
_entity.pdbx_description
1 polymer ?
#
loop_
_entity_poly.entity_id
_entity_poly.type
_entity_poly.pdbx_seq_one_letter_code
_entity_poly.pdbx_strand_id
1 'polypeptide(L)'
;MRHYDFDWIRTVVILNLIPLHVVWLMLFIPGFSQVETASMTALLLKLYIALVSSWHMPLLFLIAGYSAAVSLSKRSIRDFYRERIQRLLIPLVIFMVTLGPIQRYLWPNHLVPRNLTDFFIHYLPLHMGTILLGPCGSRLGPRWEHLWFLAYLLVMSFTVLVVLIRLSRATIMAMANLLYRHIIWLPMLGFGGAMATLGYVWPLFDCQTLFQDWGHFVYNLWAFVIGYLMYADSRLGKAIQAKSGLFYSLFLVSLLARLLLLSQYQENFYGDTSDLGLYLLRSAITGVHTWSAIASILILTRRHLATITNPFLKYMGQASLPIYIVHHPLIVILGLYIPKLGLSIFPEFLVLTILTTLFTFLTYELLIKPWSLVRMGFGMKP
;
A
#
# COMPACT_ATOMS: atom_id res chain seq x y z
N MET A 1 16.03 -21.45 1.65
CA MET A 1 16.17 -20.90 0.29
C MET A 1 15.59 -19.48 0.27
N ARG A 2 16.20 -18.52 -0.45
CA ARG A 2 15.68 -17.15 -0.57
C ARG A 2 14.63 -17.11 -1.70
N HIS A 3 13.51 -16.45 -1.46
CA HIS A 3 12.40 -16.33 -2.41
C HIS A 3 12.58 -15.05 -3.25
N TYR A 4 13.33 -15.15 -4.36
CA TYR A 4 13.60 -14.00 -5.25
C TYR A 4 12.33 -13.48 -5.92
N ASP A 5 11.34 -14.34 -6.14
CA ASP A 5 9.99 -14.00 -6.57
C ASP A 5 9.36 -12.92 -5.67
N PHE A 6 9.49 -13.02 -4.35
CA PHE A 6 8.94 -12.03 -3.42
C PHE A 6 9.74 -10.72 -3.38
N ASP A 7 11.06 -10.80 -3.56
CA ASP A 7 11.90 -9.62 -3.68
C ASP A 7 11.57 -8.84 -4.97
N TRP A 8 11.28 -9.53 -6.08
CA TRP A 8 10.81 -8.92 -7.32
C TRP A 8 9.44 -8.28 -7.18
N ILE A 9 8.48 -8.97 -6.55
CA ILE A 9 7.15 -8.39 -6.30
C ILE A 9 7.30 -7.10 -5.50
N ARG A 10 8.03 -7.13 -4.37
CA ARG A 10 8.24 -5.93 -3.55
C ARG A 10 8.86 -4.79 -4.38
N THR A 11 9.86 -5.11 -5.19
CA THR A 11 10.54 -4.12 -6.04
C THR A 11 9.57 -3.47 -7.03
N VAL A 12 8.82 -4.27 -7.80
CA VAL A 12 7.86 -3.78 -8.80
C VAL A 12 6.74 -2.98 -8.14
N VAL A 13 6.20 -3.47 -7.03
CA VAL A 13 5.15 -2.79 -6.27
C VAL A 13 5.61 -1.42 -5.77
N ILE A 14 6.80 -1.34 -5.17
CA ILE A 14 7.35 -0.08 -4.65
C ILE A 14 7.64 0.91 -5.78
N LEU A 15 8.18 0.48 -6.91
CA LEU A 15 8.40 1.35 -8.06
C LEU A 15 7.07 1.84 -8.66
N ASN A 16 6.05 0.97 -8.68
CA ASN A 16 4.73 1.31 -9.19
C ASN A 16 3.95 2.27 -8.27
N LEU A 17 4.30 2.40 -6.99
CA LEU A 17 3.69 3.39 -6.09
C LEU A 17 3.84 4.82 -6.62
N ILE A 18 4.97 5.13 -7.26
CA ILE A 18 5.24 6.48 -7.77
C ILE A 18 4.20 6.91 -8.82
N PRO A 19 4.09 6.23 -9.99
CA PRO A 19 3.06 6.58 -10.97
C PRO A 19 1.65 6.41 -10.41
N LEU A 20 1.41 5.44 -9.53
CA LEU A 20 0.09 5.25 -8.90
C LEU A 20 -0.33 6.48 -8.09
N HIS A 21 0.55 7.00 -7.23
CA HIS A 21 0.27 8.19 -6.42
C HIS A 21 0.21 9.46 -7.26
N VAL A 22 1.03 9.59 -8.31
CA VAL A 22 0.91 10.72 -9.26
C VAL A 22 -0.47 10.73 -9.88
N VAL A 23 -0.93 9.62 -10.45
CA VAL A 23 -2.25 9.54 -11.07
C VAL A 23 -3.35 9.77 -10.04
N TRP A 24 -3.21 9.22 -8.84
CA TRP A 24 -4.22 9.36 -7.80
C TRP A 24 -4.36 10.83 -7.37
N LEU A 25 -3.24 11.52 -7.16
CA LEU A 25 -3.23 12.95 -6.85
C LEU A 25 -3.83 13.79 -8.00
N MET A 26 -3.44 13.52 -9.24
CA MET A 26 -3.95 14.27 -10.40
C MET A 26 -5.47 14.13 -10.59
N LEU A 27 -6.02 12.94 -10.37
CA LEU A 27 -7.42 12.65 -10.69
C LEU A 27 -8.39 12.81 -9.51
N PHE A 28 -7.92 12.58 -8.29
CA PHE A 28 -8.78 12.48 -7.10
C PHE A 28 -8.49 13.52 -6.03
N ILE A 29 -7.35 14.23 -6.10
CA ILE A 29 -7.08 15.34 -5.18
C ILE A 29 -7.37 16.66 -5.88
N PRO A 30 -8.47 17.35 -5.51
CA PRO A 30 -8.81 18.59 -6.16
C PRO A 30 -7.69 19.63 -5.95
N GLY A 31 -7.48 20.47 -6.97
CA GLY A 31 -6.43 21.48 -7.02
C GLY A 31 -4.99 20.97 -7.06
N PHE A 32 -4.75 19.65 -7.13
CA PHE A 32 -3.43 19.12 -7.49
C PHE A 32 -3.18 19.35 -8.98
N SER A 33 -4.05 18.88 -9.85
CA SER A 33 -3.96 19.08 -11.30
C SER A 33 -5.06 20.03 -11.80
N GLN A 34 -4.80 20.72 -12.91
CA GLN A 34 -5.79 21.56 -13.59
C GLN A 34 -6.42 20.88 -14.80
N VAL A 35 -6.07 19.61 -15.06
CA VAL A 35 -6.44 18.95 -16.31
C VAL A 35 -7.85 18.34 -16.27
N GLU A 36 -8.52 18.39 -17.42
CA GLU A 36 -9.86 17.85 -17.61
C GLU A 36 -9.93 16.34 -17.37
N THR A 37 -10.76 15.96 -16.40
CA THR A 37 -10.94 14.57 -15.94
C THR A 37 -11.94 13.76 -16.80
N ALA A 38 -12.55 14.40 -17.79
CA ALA A 38 -13.50 13.80 -18.75
C ALA A 38 -12.82 13.27 -20.04
N SER A 39 -11.51 13.45 -20.20
CA SER A 39 -10.77 13.00 -21.38
C SER A 39 -10.60 11.47 -21.44
N MET A 40 -10.42 10.91 -22.65
CA MET A 40 -10.07 9.49 -22.84
C MET A 40 -8.79 9.10 -22.08
N THR A 41 -7.83 10.01 -22.00
CA THR A 41 -6.60 9.77 -21.24
C THR A 41 -6.87 9.71 -19.73
N ALA A 42 -7.72 10.59 -19.19
CA ALA A 42 -8.15 10.50 -17.80
C ALA A 42 -8.85 9.16 -17.53
N LEU A 43 -9.67 8.67 -18.45
CA LEU A 43 -10.27 7.34 -18.35
C LEU A 43 -9.21 6.24 -18.26
N LEU A 44 -8.24 6.20 -19.17
CA LEU A 44 -7.14 5.21 -19.15
C LEU A 44 -6.36 5.24 -17.83
N LEU A 45 -6.12 6.43 -17.28
CA LEU A 45 -5.46 6.61 -15.99
C LEU A 45 -6.34 6.15 -14.80
N LYS A 46 -7.66 6.37 -14.84
CA LYS A 46 -8.61 5.77 -13.89
C LYS A 46 -8.59 4.24 -13.98
N LEU A 47 -8.49 3.68 -15.19
CA LEU A 47 -8.38 2.23 -15.39
C LEU A 47 -7.10 1.67 -14.78
N TYR A 48 -5.98 2.39 -14.92
CA TYR A 48 -4.72 2.02 -14.30
C TYR A 48 -4.84 1.97 -12.77
N ILE A 49 -5.48 2.96 -12.13
CA ILE A 49 -5.72 2.93 -10.68
C ILE A 49 -6.63 1.77 -10.31
N ALA A 50 -7.73 1.57 -11.02
CA ALA A 50 -8.68 0.50 -10.75
C ALA A 50 -8.04 -0.91 -10.85
N LEU A 51 -7.14 -1.06 -11.81
CA LEU A 51 -6.37 -2.28 -12.01
C LEU A 51 -5.48 -2.56 -10.81
N VAL A 52 -4.83 -1.55 -10.22
CA VAL A 52 -3.76 -1.74 -9.24
C VAL A 52 -4.27 -1.67 -7.79
N SER A 53 -5.14 -0.70 -7.48
CA SER A 53 -5.43 -0.23 -6.11
C SER A 53 -5.86 -1.33 -5.13
N SER A 54 -6.64 -2.30 -5.61
CA SER A 54 -7.19 -3.35 -4.73
C SER A 54 -6.17 -4.41 -4.30
N TRP A 55 -5.20 -4.79 -5.13
CA TRP A 55 -4.28 -5.89 -4.80
C TRP A 55 -2.91 -5.41 -4.35
N HIS A 56 -2.53 -4.18 -4.67
CA HIS A 56 -1.18 -3.66 -4.47
C HIS A 56 -0.71 -3.76 -3.02
N MET A 57 -1.50 -3.23 -2.09
CA MET A 57 -1.18 -3.24 -0.66
C MET A 57 -1.38 -4.61 -0.01
N PRO A 58 -2.51 -5.32 -0.21
CA PRO A 58 -2.66 -6.69 0.28
C PRO A 58 -1.52 -7.62 -0.14
N LEU A 59 -1.00 -7.47 -1.35
CA LEU A 59 0.13 -8.26 -1.83
C LEU A 59 1.40 -8.01 -0.99
N LEU A 60 1.69 -6.76 -0.62
CA LEU A 60 2.78 -6.45 0.31
C LEU A 60 2.53 -7.02 1.71
N PHE A 61 1.30 -6.95 2.22
CA PHE A 61 0.95 -7.54 3.51
C PHE A 61 1.08 -9.06 3.50
N LEU A 62 0.70 -9.73 2.42
CA LEU A 62 0.90 -11.17 2.23
C LEU A 62 2.39 -11.51 2.27
N ILE A 63 3.23 -10.80 1.52
CA ILE A 63 4.68 -11.00 1.55
C ILE A 63 5.24 -10.70 2.95
N ALA A 64 4.71 -9.70 3.64
CA ALA A 64 5.12 -9.34 5.00
C ALA A 64 4.77 -10.44 6.01
N GLY A 65 3.59 -11.06 5.90
CA GLY A 65 3.16 -12.19 6.72
C GLY A 65 4.01 -13.43 6.49
N TYR A 66 4.29 -13.75 5.22
CA TYR A 66 5.23 -14.82 4.88
C TYR A 66 6.63 -14.55 5.45
N SER A 67 7.15 -13.34 5.25
CA SER A 67 8.48 -12.94 5.74
C SER A 67 8.55 -12.92 7.27
N ALA A 68 7.45 -12.60 7.95
CA ALA A 68 7.37 -12.65 9.40
C ALA A 68 7.49 -14.09 9.92
N ALA A 69 6.77 -15.03 9.30
CA ALA A 69 6.86 -16.45 9.63
C ALA A 69 8.27 -17.02 9.40
N VAL A 70 8.92 -16.65 8.29
CA VAL A 70 10.33 -17.01 8.00
C VAL A 70 11.30 -16.42 9.02
N SER A 71 11.06 -15.19 9.49
CA SER A 71 11.95 -14.53 10.45
C SER A 71 11.87 -15.22 11.82
N LEU A 72 10.66 -15.51 12.28
CA LEU A 72 10.40 -16.18 13.56
C LEU A 72 10.90 -17.62 13.61
N SER A 73 10.97 -18.33 12.48
CA SER A 73 11.56 -19.67 12.45
C SER A 73 13.09 -19.69 12.58
N LYS A 74 13.75 -18.52 12.52
CA LYS A 74 15.21 -18.40 12.53
C LYS A 74 15.77 -17.51 13.63
N ARG A 75 14.92 -16.73 14.31
CA ARG A 75 15.33 -15.68 15.24
C ARG A 75 14.44 -15.68 16.47
N SER A 76 14.94 -15.12 17.57
CA SER A 76 14.13 -14.94 18.77
C SER A 76 13.02 -13.90 18.55
N ILE A 77 11.94 -14.01 19.32
CA ILE A 77 10.84 -13.02 19.33
C ILE A 77 11.37 -11.62 19.67
N ARG A 78 12.35 -11.54 20.58
CA ARG A 78 12.99 -10.28 20.96
C ARG A 78 13.71 -9.61 19.78
N ASP A 79 14.46 -10.39 19.00
CA ASP A 79 15.16 -9.88 17.82
C ASP A 79 14.18 -9.45 16.74
N PHE A 80 13.09 -10.20 16.58
CA PHE A 80 12.01 -9.84 15.67
C PHE A 80 11.43 -8.46 16.03
N TYR A 81 11.09 -8.22 17.29
CA TYR A 81 10.56 -6.91 17.69
C TYR A 81 11.56 -5.77 17.58
N ARG A 82 12.82 -6.01 17.93
CA ARG A 82 13.89 -5.03 17.74
C ARG A 82 13.97 -4.61 16.28
N GLU A 83 13.94 -5.57 15.35
CA GLU A 83 13.96 -5.30 13.92
C GLU A 83 12.70 -4.53 13.46
N ARG A 84 11.52 -4.86 13.98
CA ARG A 84 10.27 -4.13 13.66
C ARG A 84 10.29 -2.70 14.17
N ILE A 85 10.79 -2.46 15.38
CA ILE A 85 10.96 -1.10 15.92
C ILE A 85 11.90 -0.29 15.03
N GLN A 86 13.07 -0.86 14.71
CA GLN A 86 14.08 -0.18 13.91
C GLN A 86 13.63 0.10 12.47
N ARG A 87 12.87 -0.80 11.86
CA ARG A 87 12.50 -0.70 10.44
C ARG A 87 11.14 -0.05 10.18
N LEU A 88 10.24 -0.05 11.17
CA LEU A 88 8.87 0.42 10.98
C LEU A 88 8.57 1.58 11.94
N LEU A 89 8.75 1.41 13.25
CA LEU A 89 8.38 2.43 14.23
C LEU A 89 9.28 3.68 14.14
N ILE A 90 10.60 3.51 14.13
CA ILE A 90 11.54 4.64 14.06
C ILE A 90 11.29 5.48 12.80
N PRO A 91 11.22 4.90 11.58
CA PRO A 91 10.98 5.69 10.38
C PRO A 91 9.61 6.35 10.34
N LEU A 92 8.60 5.67 10.86
CA LEU A 92 7.24 6.21 10.96
C LEU A 92 7.21 7.44 11.86
N VAL A 93 7.77 7.37 13.08
CA VAL A 93 7.79 8.50 14.02
C VAL A 93 8.62 9.65 13.48
N ILE A 94 9.80 9.38 12.92
CA ILE A 94 10.63 10.42 12.32
C ILE A 94 9.88 11.11 11.19
N PHE A 95 9.24 10.36 10.29
CA PHE A 95 8.42 10.94 9.24
C PHE A 95 7.30 11.82 9.81
N MET A 96 6.52 11.30 10.78
CA MET A 96 5.40 12.03 11.38
C MET A 96 5.82 13.36 12.02
N VAL A 97 7.03 13.44 12.58
CA VAL A 97 7.55 14.66 13.23
C VAL A 97 8.24 15.60 12.23
N THR A 98 8.76 15.10 11.10
CA THR A 98 9.59 15.88 10.17
C THR A 98 8.93 16.13 8.81
N LEU A 99 8.83 15.11 7.96
CA LEU A 99 8.32 15.22 6.60
C LEU A 99 6.79 15.29 6.54
N GLY A 100 6.09 14.66 7.47
CA GLY A 100 4.62 14.66 7.55
C GLY A 100 4.03 16.08 7.65
N PRO A 101 4.48 16.93 8.60
CA PRO A 101 4.01 18.29 8.75
C PRO A 101 4.29 19.12 7.50
N ILE A 102 5.47 18.98 6.90
CA ILE A 102 5.87 19.68 5.67
C ILE A 102 4.97 19.25 4.51
N GLN A 103 4.83 17.94 4.28
CA GLN A 103 3.97 17.38 3.23
C GLN A 103 2.55 17.91 3.35
N ARG A 104 1.99 17.93 4.57
CA ARG A 104 0.61 18.35 4.78
C ARG A 104 0.43 19.86 4.68
N TYR A 105 1.41 20.65 5.10
CA TYR A 105 1.40 22.10 4.92
C TYR A 105 1.42 22.49 3.43
N LEU A 106 2.16 21.71 2.62
CA LEU A 106 2.25 21.87 1.17
C LEU A 106 1.12 21.19 0.39
N TRP A 107 0.18 20.53 1.07
CA TRP A 107 -0.88 19.77 0.41
C TRP A 107 -1.69 20.66 -0.56
N PRO A 108 -2.05 20.17 -1.76
CA PRO A 108 -2.87 20.90 -2.71
C PRO A 108 -4.22 21.27 -2.09
N ASN A 109 -4.84 22.37 -2.55
CA ASN A 109 -6.16 22.81 -2.08
C ASN A 109 -6.27 23.39 -0.66
N HIS A 110 -5.22 24.07 -0.21
CA HIS A 110 -5.25 24.79 1.05
C HIS A 110 -5.04 26.29 0.84
N LEU A 111 -6.06 27.09 1.23
CA LEU A 111 -6.09 28.56 1.29
C LEU A 111 -5.09 29.15 2.32
N VAL A 112 -3.98 28.47 2.58
CA VAL A 112 -3.03 28.83 3.64
C VAL A 112 -1.90 29.64 3.03
N PRO A 113 -1.45 30.69 3.71
CA PRO A 113 -0.17 31.32 3.39
C PRO A 113 0.93 30.25 3.32
N ARG A 114 1.77 30.26 2.29
CA ARG A 114 2.93 29.37 2.22
C ARG A 114 4.18 30.13 2.62
N ASN A 115 4.32 30.42 3.91
CA ASN A 115 5.46 31.15 4.42
C ASN A 115 6.00 30.51 5.71
N LEU A 116 7.29 30.74 5.97
CA LEU A 116 7.98 30.09 7.09
C LEU A 116 7.44 30.55 8.45
N THR A 117 7.04 31.81 8.57
CA THR A 117 6.50 32.37 9.82
C THR A 117 5.22 31.64 10.23
N ASP A 118 4.27 31.51 9.31
CA ASP A 118 3.02 30.79 9.55
C ASP A 118 3.27 29.30 9.83
N PHE A 119 4.18 28.67 9.08
CA PHE A 119 4.56 27.27 9.32
C PHE A 119 5.07 27.05 10.75
N PHE A 120 6.07 27.82 11.20
CA PHE A 120 6.71 27.58 12.49
C PHE A 120 5.90 28.10 13.68
N ILE A 121 5.20 29.22 13.54
CA ILE A 121 4.51 29.89 14.67
C ILE A 121 3.09 29.34 14.86
N HIS A 122 2.35 29.09 13.78
CA HIS A 122 0.93 28.75 13.87
C HIS A 122 0.67 27.28 13.56
N TYR A 123 1.18 26.79 12.43
CA TYR A 123 0.83 25.46 11.94
C TYR A 123 1.54 24.33 12.70
N LEU A 124 2.86 24.40 12.83
CA LEU A 124 3.66 23.31 13.39
C LEU A 124 3.28 22.99 14.86
N PRO A 125 3.13 23.96 15.78
CA PRO A 125 2.71 23.66 17.15
C PRO A 125 1.33 22.99 17.22
N LEU A 126 0.38 23.48 16.42
CA LEU A 126 -0.97 22.92 16.36
C LEU A 126 -0.98 21.50 15.78
N HIS A 127 -0.20 21.27 14.72
CA HIS A 127 -0.06 19.96 14.10
C HIS A 127 0.61 18.97 15.07
N MET A 128 1.67 19.38 15.76
CA MET A 128 2.33 18.55 16.79
C MET A 128 1.39 18.22 17.95
N GLY A 129 0.60 19.19 18.43
CA GLY A 129 -0.37 18.96 19.50
C GLY A 129 -1.50 17.98 19.13
N THR A 130 -1.71 17.73 17.84
CA THR A 130 -2.77 16.85 17.32
C THR A 130 -2.25 15.63 16.57
N ILE A 131 -0.93 15.40 16.58
CA ILE A 131 -0.20 14.42 15.76
C ILE A 131 -0.63 12.96 15.97
N LEU A 132 -1.42 12.65 17.01
CA LEU A 132 -1.94 11.32 17.32
C LEU A 132 -3.47 11.22 17.33
N LEU A 133 -4.20 12.34 17.47
CA LEU A 133 -5.62 12.33 17.83
C LEU A 133 -6.51 13.28 17.03
N GLY A 134 -5.96 14.07 16.12
CA GLY A 134 -6.80 14.95 15.30
C GLY A 134 -7.74 14.18 14.33
N PRO A 135 -8.85 14.82 13.92
CA PRO A 135 -9.91 14.18 13.15
C PRO A 135 -9.53 13.93 11.68
N CYS A 136 -10.08 12.85 11.11
CA CYS A 136 -9.96 12.56 9.68
C CYS A 136 -10.44 13.73 8.80
N GLY A 137 -9.86 13.88 7.61
CA GLY A 137 -10.16 14.98 6.69
C GLY A 137 -9.60 16.36 7.09
N SER A 138 -9.22 16.57 8.36
CA SER A 138 -8.68 17.86 8.80
C SER A 138 -7.20 18.08 8.40
N ARG A 139 -6.54 19.13 8.89
CA ARG A 139 -5.07 19.28 8.81
C ARG A 139 -4.32 18.74 10.04
N LEU A 140 -5.08 18.27 11.01
CA LEU A 140 -4.67 17.92 12.37
C LEU A 140 -4.96 16.42 12.57
N GLY A 141 -4.10 15.62 13.18
CA GLY A 141 -4.36 14.17 13.17
C GLY A 141 -3.24 13.23 13.56
N PRO A 142 -3.54 11.97 13.90
CA PRO A 142 -2.63 10.87 13.58
C PRO A 142 -2.38 10.86 12.07
N ARG A 143 -1.24 11.44 11.67
CA ARG A 143 -0.88 11.71 10.27
C ARG A 143 0.24 10.78 9.84
N TRP A 144 -0.12 9.51 9.70
CA TRP A 144 0.72 8.51 9.04
C TRP A 144 0.85 8.81 7.54
N GLU A 145 -0.08 9.59 6.95
CA GLU A 145 -0.10 9.92 5.51
C GLU A 145 0.03 8.63 4.67
N HIS A 146 0.82 8.66 3.59
CA HIS A 146 1.09 7.48 2.77
C HIS A 146 1.85 6.38 3.52
N LEU A 147 2.40 6.62 4.73
CA LEU A 147 3.10 5.64 5.59
C LEU A 147 2.15 4.74 6.42
N TRP A 148 0.83 4.82 6.23
CA TRP A 148 -0.14 3.95 6.91
C TRP A 148 0.21 2.45 6.82
N PHE A 149 0.84 2.01 5.72
CA PHE A 149 1.30 0.62 5.56
C PHE A 149 2.30 0.22 6.67
N LEU A 150 3.25 1.09 7.03
CA LEU A 150 4.20 0.85 8.12
C LEU A 150 3.47 0.72 9.46
N ALA A 151 2.51 1.60 9.71
CA ALA A 151 1.70 1.60 10.92
C ALA A 151 0.90 0.31 11.07
N TYR A 152 0.18 -0.09 10.03
CA TYR A 152 -0.63 -1.30 10.02
C TYR A 152 0.25 -2.53 10.20
N LEU A 153 1.37 -2.59 9.48
CA LEU A 153 2.31 -3.70 9.59
C LEU A 153 2.93 -3.78 10.99
N LEU A 154 3.22 -2.64 11.62
CA LEU A 154 3.72 -2.58 12.99
C LEU A 154 2.70 -3.17 13.97
N VAL A 155 1.43 -2.74 13.87
CA VAL A 155 0.34 -3.23 14.71
C VAL A 155 0.13 -4.73 14.49
N MET A 156 0.00 -5.18 13.24
CA MET A 156 -0.13 -6.61 12.91
C MET A 156 1.05 -7.42 13.44
N SER A 157 2.27 -6.88 13.39
CA SER A 157 3.47 -7.54 13.93
C SER A 157 3.48 -7.63 15.45
N PHE A 158 2.90 -6.66 16.17
CA PHE A 158 2.86 -6.65 17.64
C PHE A 158 1.66 -7.38 18.23
N THR A 159 0.52 -7.40 17.55
CA THR A 159 -0.72 -7.97 18.10
C THR A 159 -1.05 -9.30 17.44
N VAL A 160 -1.32 -9.30 16.15
CA VAL A 160 -1.79 -10.48 15.40
C VAL A 160 -0.74 -11.57 15.41
N LEU A 161 0.52 -11.22 15.14
CA LEU A 161 1.59 -12.21 15.09
C LEU A 161 1.81 -12.88 16.45
N VAL A 162 1.58 -12.15 17.56
CA VAL A 162 1.65 -12.71 18.92
C VAL A 162 0.58 -13.77 19.13
N VAL A 163 -0.62 -13.54 18.63
CA VAL A 163 -1.69 -14.54 18.67
C VAL A 163 -1.25 -15.76 17.85
N LEU A 164 -0.78 -15.56 16.62
CA LEU A 164 -0.39 -16.66 15.71
C LEU A 164 0.75 -17.53 16.25
N ILE A 165 1.75 -16.96 16.93
CA ILE A 165 2.86 -17.75 17.50
C ILE A 165 2.46 -18.54 18.76
N ARG A 166 1.37 -18.14 19.43
CA ARG A 166 0.83 -18.86 20.59
C ARG A 166 -0.13 -19.98 20.21
N LEU A 167 -0.60 -19.99 18.96
CA LEU A 167 -1.41 -21.09 18.45
C LEU A 167 -0.58 -22.36 18.33
N SER A 168 -1.21 -23.50 18.65
CA SER A 168 -0.58 -24.80 18.46
C SER A 168 -0.29 -25.04 16.97
N ARG A 169 0.74 -25.86 16.68
CA ARG A 169 1.02 -26.29 15.30
C ARG A 169 -0.21 -26.97 14.66
N ALA A 170 -0.98 -27.73 15.43
CA ALA A 170 -2.21 -28.36 14.96
C ALA A 170 -3.25 -27.33 14.50
N THR A 171 -3.44 -26.25 15.26
CA THR A 171 -4.35 -25.14 14.90
C THR A 171 -3.90 -24.44 13.62
N ILE A 172 -2.61 -24.09 13.51
CA ILE A 172 -2.06 -23.45 12.30
C ILE A 172 -2.23 -24.36 11.07
N MET A 173 -1.96 -25.66 11.21
CA MET A 173 -2.17 -26.62 10.13
C MET A 173 -3.65 -26.83 9.79
N ALA A 174 -4.56 -26.75 10.76
CA ALA A 174 -6.00 -26.81 10.52
C ALA A 174 -6.47 -25.58 9.71
N MET A 175 -6.01 -24.38 10.07
CA MET A 175 -6.27 -23.16 9.30
C MET A 175 -5.71 -23.26 7.87
N ALA A 176 -4.48 -23.73 7.72
CA ALA A 176 -3.86 -23.94 6.41
C ALA A 176 -4.60 -25.00 5.57
N ASN A 177 -5.08 -26.08 6.20
CA ASN A 177 -5.90 -27.11 5.55
C ASN A 177 -7.24 -26.57 5.06
N LEU A 178 -7.92 -25.76 5.87
CA LEU A 178 -9.17 -25.10 5.48
C LEU A 178 -8.94 -24.19 4.27
N LEU A 179 -7.89 -23.35 4.34
CA LEU A 179 -7.50 -22.49 3.23
C LEU A 179 -7.11 -23.27 1.98
N TYR A 180 -6.41 -24.39 2.11
CA TYR A 180 -6.03 -25.25 0.99
C TYR A 180 -7.26 -25.85 0.29
N ARG A 181 -8.23 -26.37 1.06
CA ARG A 181 -9.49 -26.92 0.54
C ARG A 181 -10.31 -25.87 -0.22
N HIS A 182 -10.26 -24.63 0.23
CA HIS A 182 -11.10 -23.53 -0.27
C HIS A 182 -10.28 -22.38 -0.87
N ILE A 183 -9.11 -22.69 -1.45
CA ILE A 183 -8.13 -21.70 -1.91
C ILE A 183 -8.64 -20.74 -2.99
N ILE A 184 -9.75 -21.09 -3.65
CA ILE A 184 -10.38 -20.23 -4.66
C ILE A 184 -11.24 -19.19 -3.96
N TRP A 185 -12.28 -19.62 -3.24
CA TRP A 185 -13.33 -18.73 -2.76
C TRP A 185 -13.09 -18.16 -1.35
N LEU A 186 -12.40 -18.87 -0.46
CA LEU A 186 -12.23 -18.41 0.92
C LEU A 186 -11.44 -17.09 1.00
N PRO A 187 -10.32 -16.92 0.27
CA PRO A 187 -9.66 -15.62 0.20
C PRO A 187 -10.54 -14.52 -0.38
N MET A 188 -11.33 -14.83 -1.42
CA MET A 188 -12.25 -13.89 -2.06
C MET A 188 -13.33 -13.41 -1.09
N LEU A 189 -13.90 -14.33 -0.31
CA LEU A 189 -14.86 -14.01 0.74
C LEU A 189 -14.24 -13.16 1.85
N GLY A 190 -12.98 -13.41 2.24
CA GLY A 190 -12.32 -12.57 3.24
C GLY A 190 -12.13 -11.14 2.77
N PHE A 191 -11.65 -10.93 1.54
CA PHE A 191 -11.49 -9.59 0.96
C PHE A 191 -12.84 -8.91 0.70
N GLY A 192 -13.78 -9.60 0.05
CA GLY A 192 -15.09 -9.05 -0.28
C GLY A 192 -15.97 -8.84 0.97
N GLY A 193 -15.86 -9.72 1.96
CA GLY A 193 -16.57 -9.61 3.23
C GLY A 193 -16.04 -8.49 4.11
N ALA A 194 -14.72 -8.28 4.16
CA ALA A 194 -14.14 -7.13 4.84
C ALA A 194 -14.65 -5.80 4.24
N MET A 195 -14.73 -5.73 2.91
CA MET A 195 -15.34 -4.59 2.23
C MET A 195 -16.83 -4.49 2.57
N ALA A 196 -17.62 -5.54 2.35
CA ALA A 196 -19.08 -5.53 2.52
C ALA A 196 -19.57 -5.22 3.94
N THR A 197 -18.74 -5.45 4.97
CA THR A 197 -19.12 -5.27 6.38
C THR A 197 -18.45 -4.04 6.98
N LEU A 198 -17.15 -4.09 7.20
CA LEU A 198 -16.39 -3.02 7.82
C LEU A 198 -16.16 -1.85 6.87
N GLY A 199 -16.04 -2.12 5.58
CA GLY A 199 -15.96 -1.09 4.54
C GLY A 199 -17.24 -0.26 4.39
N TYR A 200 -18.37 -0.71 4.97
CA TYR A 200 -19.62 0.05 4.99
C TYR A 200 -19.53 1.20 6.00
N VAL A 201 -18.84 0.96 7.12
CA VAL A 201 -18.63 1.94 8.19
C VAL A 201 -17.37 2.78 7.95
N TRP A 202 -16.31 2.13 7.45
CA TRP A 202 -15.03 2.76 7.13
C TRP A 202 -14.66 2.46 5.69
N PRO A 203 -15.11 3.29 4.74
CA PRO A 203 -14.81 3.12 3.33
C PRO A 203 -13.31 2.94 3.08
N LEU A 204 -12.99 1.98 2.21
CA LEU A 204 -11.59 1.74 1.84
C LEU A 204 -10.98 3.03 1.27
N PHE A 205 -9.75 3.32 1.70
CA PHE A 205 -8.91 4.42 1.22
C PHE A 205 -9.32 5.85 1.64
N ASP A 206 -10.25 6.00 2.59
CA ASP A 206 -10.71 7.33 3.04
C ASP A 206 -9.71 7.98 4.02
N CYS A 207 -9.65 7.49 5.27
CA CYS A 207 -8.84 8.12 6.31
C CYS A 207 -7.41 7.60 6.40
N GLN A 208 -7.17 6.32 6.08
CA GLN A 208 -5.87 5.64 6.21
C GLN A 208 -5.23 5.82 7.60
N THR A 209 -6.07 5.84 8.65
CA THR A 209 -5.64 5.88 10.05
C THR A 209 -6.12 4.65 10.79
N LEU A 210 -5.28 4.07 11.65
CA LEU A 210 -5.64 2.83 12.38
C LEU A 210 -6.95 2.95 13.16
N PHE A 211 -7.28 4.15 13.66
CA PHE A 211 -8.43 4.38 14.54
C PHE A 211 -9.76 4.46 13.78
N GLN A 212 -9.74 4.80 12.49
CA GLN A 212 -10.93 5.08 11.67
C GLN A 212 -10.87 4.38 10.30
N ASP A 213 -10.16 3.26 10.19
CA ASP A 213 -9.97 2.54 8.91
C ASP A 213 -9.89 1.02 9.11
N TRP A 214 -10.77 0.47 9.95
CA TRP A 214 -10.77 -0.95 10.29
C TRP A 214 -11.14 -1.86 9.13
N GLY A 215 -11.94 -1.39 8.18
CA GLY A 215 -12.24 -2.12 6.95
C GLY A 215 -10.98 -2.42 6.15
N HIS A 216 -10.16 -1.40 5.92
CA HIS A 216 -8.90 -1.55 5.21
C HIS A 216 -7.85 -2.30 6.04
N PHE A 217 -7.82 -2.11 7.36
CA PHE A 217 -6.95 -2.88 8.25
C PHE A 217 -7.25 -4.38 8.18
N VAL A 218 -8.51 -4.79 8.31
CA VAL A 218 -8.93 -6.22 8.28
C VAL A 218 -8.73 -6.82 6.90
N TYR A 219 -9.02 -6.05 5.85
CA TYR A 219 -8.77 -6.45 4.46
C TYR A 219 -7.28 -6.78 4.21
N ASN A 220 -6.36 -5.96 4.72
CA ASN A 220 -4.92 -6.22 4.61
C ASN A 220 -4.41 -7.29 5.59
N LEU A 221 -5.00 -7.35 6.80
CA LEU A 221 -4.72 -8.39 7.80
C LEU A 221 -5.00 -9.78 7.23
N TRP A 222 -6.10 -9.92 6.49
CA TRP A 222 -6.45 -11.16 5.83
C TRP A 222 -5.34 -11.65 4.89
N ALA A 223 -4.78 -10.73 4.08
CA ALA A 223 -3.65 -11.04 3.21
C ALA A 223 -2.39 -11.43 4.01
N PHE A 224 -2.10 -10.71 5.11
CA PHE A 224 -0.99 -11.04 6.02
C PHE A 224 -1.10 -12.46 6.57
N VAL A 225 -2.29 -12.86 7.04
CA VAL A 225 -2.54 -14.21 7.57
C VAL A 225 -2.38 -15.27 6.48
N ILE A 226 -2.90 -15.04 5.27
CA ILE A 226 -2.69 -15.95 4.13
C ILE A 226 -1.19 -16.14 3.87
N GLY A 227 -0.41 -15.06 3.86
CA GLY A 227 1.04 -15.11 3.68
C GLY A 227 1.75 -15.92 4.76
N TYR A 228 1.37 -15.75 6.02
CA TYR A 228 1.88 -16.56 7.13
C TYR A 228 1.58 -18.06 6.95
N LEU A 229 0.33 -18.39 6.58
CA LEU A 229 -0.08 -19.78 6.33
C LEU A 229 0.63 -20.39 5.12
N MET A 230 0.91 -19.61 4.07
CA MET A 230 1.68 -20.06 2.90
C MET A 230 3.11 -20.47 3.25
N TYR A 231 3.71 -19.88 4.29
CA TYR A 231 4.99 -20.35 4.83
C TYR A 231 4.80 -21.64 5.64
N ALA A 232 3.76 -21.71 6.47
CA ALA A 232 3.48 -22.86 7.31
C ALA A 232 3.16 -24.14 6.52
N ASP A 233 2.49 -24.02 5.37
CA ASP A 233 2.15 -25.15 4.50
C ASP A 233 2.45 -24.87 3.02
N SER A 234 3.50 -25.51 2.51
CA SER A 234 3.93 -25.41 1.11
C SER A 234 2.90 -25.88 0.07
N ARG A 235 1.88 -26.67 0.47
CA ARG A 235 0.81 -27.13 -0.42
C ARG A 235 -0.03 -25.97 -0.95
N LEU A 236 -0.17 -24.88 -0.18
CA LEU A 236 -0.92 -23.69 -0.59
C LEU A 236 -0.31 -23.06 -1.85
N GLY A 237 1.01 -22.83 -1.85
CA GLY A 237 1.72 -22.29 -3.00
C GLY A 237 1.57 -23.19 -4.24
N LYS A 238 1.71 -24.52 -4.07
CA LYS A 238 1.52 -25.49 -5.16
C LYS A 238 0.09 -25.49 -5.70
N ALA A 239 -0.91 -25.39 -4.82
CA ALA A 239 -2.33 -25.32 -5.21
C ALA A 239 -2.65 -24.07 -6.05
N ILE A 240 -2.05 -22.94 -5.72
CA ILE A 240 -2.17 -21.70 -6.49
C ILE A 240 -1.58 -21.91 -7.90
N GLN A 241 -0.36 -22.46 -7.98
CA GLN A 241 0.31 -22.74 -9.27
C GLN A 241 -0.49 -23.70 -10.17
N ALA A 242 -1.09 -24.73 -9.58
CA ALA A 242 -1.87 -25.74 -10.29
C ALA A 242 -3.17 -25.17 -10.90
N LYS A 243 -3.68 -24.05 -10.39
CA LYS A 243 -4.95 -23.42 -10.81
C LYS A 243 -4.73 -22.16 -11.65
N SER A 244 -3.59 -22.05 -12.34
CA SER A 244 -3.21 -20.80 -13.02
C SER A 244 -4.21 -20.30 -14.06
N GLY A 245 -4.73 -21.19 -14.91
CA GLY A 245 -5.71 -20.81 -15.93
C GLY A 245 -6.95 -20.19 -15.29
N LEU A 246 -7.46 -20.79 -14.21
CA LEU A 246 -8.60 -20.28 -13.47
C LEU A 246 -8.32 -18.90 -12.86
N PHE A 247 -7.18 -18.70 -12.18
CA PHE A 247 -6.87 -17.41 -11.58
C PHE A 247 -6.69 -16.30 -12.62
N TYR A 248 -6.07 -16.58 -13.77
CA TYR A 248 -5.99 -15.62 -14.87
C TYR A 248 -7.38 -15.27 -15.42
N SER A 249 -8.25 -16.25 -15.63
CA SER A 249 -9.62 -16.01 -16.10
C SER A 249 -10.43 -15.18 -15.10
N LEU A 250 -10.37 -15.53 -13.80
CA LEU A 250 -11.07 -14.78 -12.75
C LEU A 250 -10.54 -13.35 -12.63
N PHE A 251 -9.24 -13.14 -12.80
CA PHE A 251 -8.64 -11.81 -12.82
C PHE A 251 -9.18 -10.97 -13.99
N LEU A 252 -9.17 -11.52 -15.21
CA LEU A 252 -9.64 -10.81 -16.40
C LEU A 252 -11.15 -10.52 -16.33
N VAL A 253 -11.96 -11.49 -15.92
CA VAL A 253 -13.43 -11.32 -15.79
C VAL A 253 -13.76 -10.29 -14.71
N SER A 254 -13.14 -10.38 -13.54
CA SER A 254 -13.38 -9.42 -12.46
C SER A 254 -12.85 -8.02 -12.79
N LEU A 255 -11.73 -7.91 -13.54
CA LEU A 255 -11.25 -6.64 -14.06
C LEU A 255 -12.30 -6.02 -14.98
N LEU A 256 -12.79 -6.76 -15.98
CA LEU A 256 -13.82 -6.28 -16.90
C LEU A 256 -15.09 -5.84 -16.16
N ALA A 257 -15.55 -6.63 -15.19
CA ALA A 257 -16.70 -6.27 -14.36
C ALA A 257 -16.49 -4.95 -13.62
N ARG A 258 -15.29 -4.71 -13.07
CA ARG A 258 -14.96 -3.43 -12.42
C ARG A 258 -14.93 -2.26 -13.39
N LEU A 259 -14.38 -2.46 -14.59
CA LEU A 259 -14.34 -1.43 -15.63
C LEU A 259 -15.76 -0.97 -16.01
N LEU A 260 -16.68 -1.92 -16.17
CA LEU A 260 -18.08 -1.63 -16.49
C LEU A 260 -18.82 -0.91 -15.36
N LEU A 261 -18.43 -1.13 -14.11
CA LEU A 261 -19.02 -0.45 -12.95
C LEU A 261 -18.41 0.94 -12.72
N LEU A 262 -17.12 1.13 -13.02
CA LEU A 262 -16.44 2.42 -12.87
C LEU A 262 -16.89 3.45 -13.90
N SER A 263 -17.26 3.04 -15.11
CA SER A 263 -17.80 3.95 -16.12
C SER A 263 -19.13 4.58 -15.70
N GLN A 264 -19.81 4.00 -14.71
CA GLN A 264 -21.11 4.46 -14.22
C GLN A 264 -21.01 5.33 -12.96
N TYR A 265 -19.91 5.26 -12.19
CA TYR A 265 -19.78 5.92 -10.88
C TYR A 265 -18.40 6.56 -10.70
N GLN A 266 -18.31 7.88 -10.81
CA GLN A 266 -17.03 8.58 -10.89
C GLN A 266 -16.39 8.96 -9.56
N GLU A 267 -17.11 9.02 -8.43
CA GLU A 267 -16.54 9.69 -7.24
C GLU A 267 -16.34 8.85 -5.98
N ASN A 268 -16.99 7.69 -5.80
CA ASN A 268 -16.81 6.90 -4.57
C ASN A 268 -17.06 5.39 -4.77
N PHE A 269 -16.30 4.73 -5.64
CA PHE A 269 -16.49 3.30 -5.93
C PHE A 269 -16.56 2.41 -4.68
N TYR A 270 -15.79 2.75 -3.65
CA TYR A 270 -15.70 2.00 -2.40
C TYR A 270 -16.62 2.50 -1.27
N GLY A 271 -17.09 3.75 -1.35
CA GLY A 271 -17.81 4.42 -0.25
C GLY A 271 -19.27 4.74 -0.54
N ASP A 272 -19.71 4.62 -1.79
CA ASP A 272 -21.12 4.80 -2.12
C ASP A 272 -21.94 3.57 -1.70
N THR A 273 -22.73 3.76 -0.66
CA THR A 273 -23.60 2.76 -0.04
C THR A 273 -25.09 3.05 -0.27
N SER A 274 -25.43 3.95 -1.21
CA SER A 274 -26.81 4.37 -1.47
C SER A 274 -27.69 3.22 -1.97
N ASP A 275 -27.14 2.34 -2.80
CA ASP A 275 -27.73 1.07 -3.21
C ASP A 275 -26.97 -0.09 -2.57
N LEU A 276 -27.62 -0.76 -1.60
CA LEU A 276 -27.05 -1.89 -0.88
C LEU A 276 -26.75 -3.08 -1.80
N GLY A 277 -27.61 -3.37 -2.78
CA GLY A 277 -27.41 -4.49 -3.71
C GLY A 277 -26.18 -4.27 -4.58
N LEU A 278 -26.06 -3.06 -5.14
CA LEU A 278 -24.89 -2.65 -5.92
C LEU A 278 -23.62 -2.59 -5.08
N TYR A 279 -23.70 -2.12 -3.83
CA TYR A 279 -22.58 -2.11 -2.90
C TYR A 279 -22.06 -3.52 -2.58
N LEU A 280 -22.96 -4.47 -2.30
CA LEU A 280 -22.59 -5.86 -2.06
C LEU A 280 -21.99 -6.51 -3.32
N LEU A 281 -22.53 -6.20 -4.50
CA LEU A 281 -21.97 -6.65 -5.78
C LEU A 281 -20.55 -6.10 -6.00
N ARG A 282 -20.33 -4.80 -5.79
CA ARG A 282 -19.01 -4.15 -5.85
C ARG A 282 -18.02 -4.79 -4.87
N SER A 283 -18.49 -5.12 -3.66
CA SER A 283 -17.69 -5.77 -2.63
C SER A 283 -17.28 -7.19 -3.03
N ALA A 284 -18.21 -7.98 -3.56
CA ALA A 284 -17.94 -9.32 -4.06
C ALA A 284 -16.94 -9.31 -5.23
N ILE A 285 -17.15 -8.43 -6.21
CA ILE A 285 -16.25 -8.25 -7.35
C ILE A 285 -14.85 -7.83 -6.88
N THR A 286 -14.76 -6.92 -5.90
CA THR A 286 -13.49 -6.52 -5.30
C THR A 286 -12.79 -7.71 -4.65
N GLY A 287 -13.51 -8.56 -3.90
CA GLY A 287 -12.95 -9.76 -3.31
C GLY A 287 -12.36 -10.74 -4.33
N VAL A 288 -13.12 -11.03 -5.40
CA VAL A 288 -12.68 -11.87 -6.53
C VAL A 288 -11.46 -11.28 -7.19
N HIS A 289 -11.50 -9.99 -7.53
CA HIS A 289 -10.43 -9.31 -8.23
C HIS A 289 -9.13 -9.27 -7.43
N THR A 290 -9.24 -8.92 -6.15
CA THR A 290 -8.08 -8.84 -5.25
C THR A 290 -7.34 -10.16 -5.18
N TRP A 291 -8.06 -11.25 -4.88
CA TRP A 291 -7.41 -12.54 -4.71
C TRP A 291 -6.90 -13.10 -6.02
N SER A 292 -7.68 -13.01 -7.09
CA SER A 292 -7.25 -13.48 -8.41
C SER A 292 -6.03 -12.72 -8.91
N ALA A 293 -5.97 -11.39 -8.75
CA ALA A 293 -4.80 -10.60 -9.09
C ALA A 293 -3.55 -11.01 -8.28
N ILE A 294 -3.68 -11.13 -6.95
CA ILE A 294 -2.59 -11.61 -6.07
C ILE A 294 -2.10 -12.98 -6.52
N ALA A 295 -3.01 -13.94 -6.72
CA ALA A 295 -2.68 -15.28 -7.14
C ALA A 295 -2.00 -15.28 -8.53
N SER A 296 -2.53 -14.54 -9.50
CA SER A 296 -1.94 -14.40 -10.83
C SER A 296 -0.53 -13.80 -10.78
N ILE A 297 -0.29 -12.76 -9.97
CA ILE A 297 1.04 -12.17 -9.80
C ILE A 297 2.00 -13.18 -9.15
N LEU A 298 1.57 -13.87 -8.09
CA LEU A 298 2.36 -14.92 -7.45
C LEU A 298 2.70 -16.06 -8.43
N ILE A 299 1.81 -16.39 -9.37
CA ILE A 299 2.05 -17.39 -10.41
C ILE A 299 3.09 -16.90 -11.41
N LEU A 300 2.89 -15.71 -11.98
CA LEU A 300 3.78 -15.14 -12.97
C LEU A 300 5.19 -14.94 -12.40
N THR A 301 5.34 -14.37 -11.21
CA THR A 301 6.66 -14.14 -10.63
C THR A 301 7.33 -15.44 -10.21
N ARG A 302 6.58 -16.43 -9.71
CA ARG A 302 7.14 -17.75 -9.41
C ARG A 302 7.66 -18.45 -10.67
N ARG A 303 6.95 -18.37 -11.78
CA ARG A 303 7.33 -19.03 -13.05
C ARG A 303 8.52 -18.35 -13.72
N HIS A 304 8.55 -17.02 -13.72
CA HIS A 304 9.50 -16.27 -14.53
C HIS A 304 10.64 -15.64 -13.74
N LEU A 305 10.46 -15.36 -12.44
CA LEU A 305 11.40 -14.56 -11.65
C LEU A 305 11.98 -15.29 -10.42
N ALA A 306 11.52 -16.50 -10.11
CA ALA A 306 11.94 -17.21 -8.89
C ALA A 306 13.43 -17.54 -8.81
N THR A 307 14.12 -17.63 -9.95
CA THR A 307 15.57 -17.91 -10.03
C THR A 307 16.38 -16.68 -10.45
N ILE A 308 15.73 -15.57 -10.80
CA ILE A 308 16.40 -14.39 -11.35
C ILE A 308 16.86 -13.48 -10.21
N THR A 309 18.16 -13.23 -10.15
CA THR A 309 18.77 -12.24 -9.26
C THR A 309 19.79 -11.41 -10.04
N ASN A 310 19.86 -10.11 -9.76
CA ASN A 310 20.81 -9.19 -10.38
C ASN A 310 21.22 -8.08 -9.39
N PRO A 311 22.20 -7.22 -9.72
CA PRO A 311 22.61 -6.12 -8.85
C PRO A 311 21.47 -5.15 -8.53
N PHE A 312 20.56 -4.92 -9.47
CA PHE A 312 19.40 -4.06 -9.29
C PHE A 312 18.44 -4.58 -8.19
N LEU A 313 18.15 -5.89 -8.17
CA LEU A 313 17.31 -6.50 -7.15
C LEU A 313 17.96 -6.41 -5.75
N LYS A 314 19.27 -6.61 -5.68
CA LYS A 314 20.03 -6.45 -4.42
C LYS A 314 20.00 -5.00 -3.93
N TYR A 315 20.15 -4.06 -4.84
CA TYR A 315 20.04 -2.62 -4.59
C TYR A 315 18.66 -2.25 -4.04
N MET A 316 17.60 -2.66 -4.75
CA MET A 316 16.22 -2.36 -4.36
C MET A 316 15.87 -2.97 -3.01
N GLY A 317 16.44 -4.13 -2.65
CA GLY A 317 16.26 -4.71 -1.31
C GLY A 317 16.62 -3.80 -0.14
N GLN A 318 17.55 -2.86 -0.33
CA GLN A 318 17.90 -1.84 0.68
C GLN A 318 17.17 -0.51 0.44
N ALA A 319 16.99 -0.14 -0.83
CA ALA A 319 16.42 1.15 -1.22
C ALA A 319 14.89 1.22 -1.10
N SER A 320 14.17 0.09 -1.12
CA SER A 320 12.69 0.07 -1.18
C SER A 320 12.01 0.90 -0.09
N LEU A 321 12.44 0.77 1.17
CA LEU A 321 11.81 1.50 2.28
C LEU A 321 12.12 3.01 2.22
N PRO A 322 13.38 3.46 2.06
CA PRO A 322 13.69 4.86 1.80
C PRO A 322 12.92 5.47 0.63
N ILE A 323 12.90 4.79 -0.53
CA ILE A 323 12.16 5.23 -1.72
C ILE A 323 10.68 5.40 -1.40
N TYR A 324 10.09 4.41 -0.72
CA TYR A 324 8.70 4.47 -0.28
C TYR A 324 8.42 5.65 0.67
N ILE A 325 9.32 5.97 1.59
CA ILE A 325 9.08 7.10 2.52
C ILE A 325 9.15 8.44 1.77
N VAL A 326 10.14 8.61 0.88
CA VAL A 326 10.48 9.90 0.27
C VAL A 326 9.62 10.27 -0.94
N HIS A 327 9.14 9.29 -1.72
CA HIS A 327 8.52 9.60 -3.01
C HIS A 327 7.31 10.54 -2.88
N HIS A 328 6.42 10.30 -1.91
CA HIS A 328 5.18 11.04 -1.82
C HIS A 328 5.35 12.53 -1.42
N PRO A 329 6.20 12.90 -0.43
CA PRO A 329 6.55 14.30 -0.20
C PRO A 329 7.07 15.00 -1.45
N LEU A 330 7.89 14.32 -2.26
CA LEU A 330 8.40 14.87 -3.52
C LEU A 330 7.32 15.06 -4.57
N ILE A 331 6.35 14.13 -4.70
CA ILE A 331 5.21 14.31 -5.59
C ILE A 331 4.42 15.56 -5.19
N VAL A 332 4.17 15.75 -3.88
CA VAL A 332 3.46 16.92 -3.37
C VAL A 332 4.21 18.22 -3.69
N ILE A 333 5.53 18.25 -3.47
CA ILE A 333 6.36 19.43 -3.78
C ILE A 333 6.33 19.74 -5.28
N LEU A 334 6.53 18.73 -6.14
CA LEU A 334 6.51 18.91 -7.60
C LEU A 334 5.12 19.34 -8.09
N GLY A 335 4.06 18.83 -7.46
CA GLY A 335 2.66 19.21 -7.70
C GLY A 335 2.37 20.69 -7.44
N LEU A 336 3.24 21.43 -6.74
CA LEU A 336 3.08 22.88 -6.57
C LEU A 336 3.49 23.70 -7.81
N TYR A 337 4.26 23.09 -8.72
CA TYR A 337 4.92 23.78 -9.81
C TYR A 337 4.53 23.21 -11.18
N ILE A 338 4.58 21.88 -11.35
CA ILE A 338 4.34 21.25 -12.67
C ILE A 338 2.95 21.57 -13.25
N PRO A 339 1.85 21.54 -12.48
CA PRO A 339 0.52 21.86 -13.02
C PRO A 339 0.39 23.30 -13.54
N LYS A 340 1.23 24.24 -13.05
CA LYS A 340 1.24 25.65 -13.52
C LYS A 340 1.83 25.81 -14.92
N LEU A 341 2.48 24.79 -15.45
CA LEU A 341 3.00 24.79 -16.81
C LEU A 341 1.89 24.62 -17.86
N GLY A 342 0.65 24.33 -17.45
CA GLY A 342 -0.49 24.19 -18.37
C GLY A 342 -0.36 23.00 -19.31
N LEU A 343 0.34 21.95 -18.89
CA LEU A 343 0.52 20.73 -19.68
C LEU A 343 -0.82 19.97 -19.81
N SER A 344 -0.98 19.23 -20.90
CA SER A 344 -2.07 18.26 -20.99
C SER A 344 -1.79 17.05 -20.08
N ILE A 345 -2.83 16.26 -19.80
CA ILE A 345 -2.82 15.23 -18.74
C ILE A 345 -1.70 14.21 -18.91
N PHE A 346 -1.39 13.79 -20.13
CA PHE A 346 -0.38 12.78 -20.37
C PHE A 346 1.05 13.32 -20.17
N PRO A 347 1.46 14.44 -20.79
CA PRO A 347 2.73 15.09 -20.46
C PRO A 347 2.87 15.43 -18.97
N GLU A 348 1.83 15.95 -18.31
CA GLU A 348 1.87 16.25 -16.87
C GLU A 348 2.17 14.98 -16.04
N PHE A 349 1.45 13.89 -16.32
CA PHE A 349 1.65 12.58 -15.70
C PHE A 349 3.09 12.06 -15.90
N LEU A 350 3.62 12.13 -17.13
CA LEU A 350 4.97 11.66 -17.43
C LEU A 350 6.03 12.50 -16.71
N VAL A 351 5.92 13.83 -16.76
CA VAL A 351 6.88 14.74 -16.12
C VAL A 351 6.88 14.52 -14.60
N LEU A 352 5.70 14.49 -13.96
CA LEU A 352 5.60 14.22 -12.53
C LEU A 352 6.19 12.86 -12.15
N THR A 353 5.90 11.81 -12.91
CA THR A 353 6.40 10.46 -12.64
C THR A 353 7.92 10.39 -12.78
N ILE A 354 8.47 10.92 -13.88
CA ILE A 354 9.92 10.88 -14.17
C ILE A 354 10.69 11.71 -13.14
N LEU A 355 10.27 12.95 -12.88
CA LEU A 355 10.95 13.83 -11.92
C LEU A 355 10.84 13.29 -10.50
N THR A 356 9.67 12.80 -10.09
CA THR A 356 9.54 12.17 -8.76
C THR A 356 10.47 10.97 -8.64
N THR A 357 10.50 10.10 -9.65
CA THR A 357 11.38 8.93 -9.64
C THR A 357 12.84 9.37 -9.53
N LEU A 358 13.28 10.29 -10.39
CA LEU A 358 14.64 10.82 -10.39
C LEU A 358 15.02 11.40 -9.02
N PHE A 359 14.22 12.34 -8.49
CA PHE A 359 14.52 13.00 -7.22
C PHE A 359 14.42 12.05 -6.02
N THR A 360 13.57 11.02 -6.07
CA THR A 360 13.52 9.99 -5.02
C THR A 360 14.81 9.19 -4.97
N PHE A 361 15.30 8.75 -6.13
CA PHE A 361 16.58 8.02 -6.22
C PHE A 361 17.78 8.92 -5.88
N LEU A 362 17.79 10.18 -6.32
CA LEU A 362 18.83 11.15 -5.94
C LEU A 362 18.84 11.41 -4.43
N THR A 363 17.67 11.60 -3.82
CA THR A 363 17.55 11.76 -2.36
C THR A 363 18.09 10.53 -1.63
N TYR A 364 17.75 9.33 -2.12
CA TYR A 364 18.28 8.11 -1.55
C TYR A 364 19.82 8.02 -1.67
N GLU A 365 20.38 8.24 -2.86
CA GLU A 365 21.82 8.12 -3.11
C GLU A 365 22.67 9.18 -2.40
N LEU A 366 22.19 10.43 -2.35
CA LEU A 366 22.98 11.57 -1.89
C LEU A 366 22.71 11.93 -0.42
N LEU A 367 21.49 11.73 0.07
CA LEU A 367 21.08 12.21 1.40
C LEU A 367 20.84 11.07 2.40
N ILE A 368 20.36 9.91 1.95
CA ILE A 368 20.02 8.82 2.87
C ILE A 368 21.17 7.82 2.99
N LYS A 369 21.61 7.26 1.87
CA LYS A 369 22.59 6.17 1.81
C LYS A 369 23.98 6.53 2.38
N PRO A 370 24.51 7.76 2.24
CA PRO A 370 25.87 8.05 2.73
C PRO A 370 25.97 8.20 4.26
N TRP A 371 24.88 8.58 4.93
CA TRP A 371 24.92 9.03 6.33
C TRP A 371 24.26 8.01 7.27
N SER A 372 25.04 7.41 8.17
CA SER A 372 24.58 6.33 9.08
C SER A 372 23.38 6.71 9.95
N LEU A 373 23.33 7.94 10.46
CA LEU A 373 22.19 8.45 11.24
C LEU A 373 20.92 8.57 10.39
N VAL A 374 21.06 9.08 9.15
CA VAL A 374 19.92 9.21 8.24
C VAL A 374 19.43 7.82 7.82
N ARG A 375 20.33 6.88 7.51
CA ARG A 375 19.99 5.46 7.24
C ARG A 375 19.08 4.87 8.32
N MET A 376 19.42 5.09 9.59
CA MET A 376 18.61 4.62 10.71
C MET A 376 17.20 5.23 10.70
N GLY A 377 17.10 6.53 10.41
CA GLY A 377 15.83 7.22 10.28
C GLY A 377 14.94 6.73 9.13
N PHE A 378 15.51 6.10 8.11
CA PHE A 378 14.78 5.48 7.00
C PHE A 378 14.72 3.95 7.10
N GLY A 379 14.98 3.38 8.28
CA GLY A 379 14.78 1.96 8.59
C GLY A 379 15.85 1.05 7.96
N MET A 380 16.97 1.63 7.55
CA MET A 380 18.15 0.90 7.12
C MET A 380 19.02 0.56 8.32
N LYS A 381 19.87 -0.46 8.17
CA LYS A 381 20.96 -0.67 9.12
C LYS A 381 21.92 0.53 9.05
N PRO A 382 22.54 0.97 10.16
CA PRO A 382 23.50 2.08 10.16
C PRO A 382 24.69 1.84 9.23
#